data_AF-A0AAD1NIV5-F1
#
_entry.id   AF-A0AAD1NIV5-F1
#
_cell.length_a   1.000
_cell.length_b   1.000
_cell.length_c   1.000
_cell.angle_alpha   90.00
_cell.angle_beta   90.00
_cell.angle_gamma   90.00
#
_symmetry.space_group_name_H-M   'P 1'
#
loop_
_entity.id
_entity.type
_entity.pdbx_description
1 polymer ?
#
loop_
_entity_poly.entity_id
_entity_poly.type
_entity_poly.pdbx_seq_one_letter_code
_entity_poly.pdbx_strand_id
1 'polypeptide(L)'
;MYIKKPKANYLGLSHEQWLKLRDILAIIMRHKSQPYQSNLIMSALNKIDDREQRNIFECYYFKPEGIVSIAKSRGLTERVVSQLLIRAVQAFIEQYDDGHLLLMFKDSELENEETE
;
A
#
# COMPACT_ATOMS: atom_id res chain seq x y z
N MET A 1 21.56 -7.66 -23.51
CA MET A 1 20.85 -6.42 -23.11
C MET A 1 20.25 -6.66 -21.73
N TYR A 2 20.89 -6.17 -20.66
CA TYR A 2 20.35 -6.32 -19.31
C TYR A 2 19.16 -5.38 -19.16
N ILE A 3 17.94 -5.91 -19.25
CA ILE A 3 16.73 -5.17 -18.90
C ILE A 3 16.86 -4.89 -17.40
N LYS A 4 17.24 -3.65 -17.03
CA LYS A 4 17.14 -3.17 -15.65
C LYS A 4 15.69 -3.38 -15.23
N LYS A 5 15.47 -4.34 -14.32
CA LYS A 5 14.16 -4.55 -13.70
C LYS A 5 13.70 -3.20 -13.16
N PRO A 6 12.47 -2.73 -13.46
CA PRO A 6 11.99 -1.50 -12.86
C PRO A 6 12.05 -1.68 -11.34
N LYS A 7 12.84 -0.85 -10.66
CA LYS A 7 12.74 -0.70 -9.22
C LYS A 7 11.30 -0.32 -8.94
N ALA A 8 10.70 -0.94 -7.93
CA ALA A 8 9.36 -0.52 -7.50
C ALA A 8 9.45 0.98 -7.17
N ASN A 9 8.68 1.79 -7.90
CA ASN A 9 8.51 3.19 -7.57
C ASN A 9 7.63 3.20 -6.30
N TYR A 10 8.10 3.80 -5.20
CA TYR A 10 7.34 3.91 -3.95
C TYR A 10 6.82 5.34 -3.74
N LEU A 11 6.41 6.00 -4.83
CA LEU A 11 5.89 7.37 -4.81
C LEU A 11 6.90 8.40 -4.28
N GLY A 12 8.19 8.15 -4.50
CA GLY A 12 9.29 8.97 -3.98
C GLY A 12 9.77 8.59 -2.58
N LEU A 13 9.16 7.59 -1.93
CA LEU A 13 9.63 7.09 -0.63
C LEU A 13 10.84 6.16 -0.76
N SER A 14 11.67 6.13 0.29
CA SER A 14 12.65 5.08 0.51
C SER A 14 11.95 3.74 0.77
N HIS A 15 12.69 2.63 0.64
CA HIS A 15 12.11 1.31 0.91
C HIS A 15 11.66 1.16 2.37
N GLU A 16 12.41 1.73 3.32
CA GLU A 16 12.08 1.67 4.74
C GLU A 16 10.82 2.49 5.07
N GLN A 17 10.72 3.71 4.54
CA GLN A 17 9.51 4.53 4.66
C GLN A 17 8.29 3.81 4.08
N TRP A 18 8.44 3.17 2.93
CA TRP A 18 7.37 2.39 2.33
C TRP A 18 6.90 1.23 3.22
N LEU A 19 7.83 0.51 3.87
CA LEU A 19 7.48 -0.54 4.82
C LEU A 19 6.74 0.02 6.03
N LYS A 20 7.26 1.09 6.64
CA LYS A 20 6.62 1.76 7.79
C LYS A 20 5.22 2.28 7.44
N LEU A 21 5.05 2.91 6.27
CA LEU A 21 3.75 3.37 5.78
C LEU A 21 2.76 2.20 5.68
N ARG A 22 3.19 1.07 5.12
CA ARG A 22 2.33 -0.13 4.99
C ARG A 22 1.95 -0.71 6.35
N ASP A 23 2.86 -0.70 7.32
CA ASP A 23 2.59 -1.18 8.67
C ASP A 23 1.60 -0.27 9.40
N ILE A 24 1.77 1.05 9.30
CA ILE A 24 0.79 2.02 9.86
C ILE A 24 -0.57 1.85 9.18
N LEU A 25 -0.61 1.73 7.85
CA LEU A 25 -1.86 1.46 7.12
C LEU A 25 -2.51 0.16 7.61
N ALA A 26 -1.74 -0.90 7.84
CA ALA A 26 -2.26 -2.15 8.38
C ALA A 26 -2.83 -1.99 9.78
N ILE A 27 -2.17 -1.22 10.65
CA ILE A 27 -2.66 -0.89 11.99
C ILE A 27 -3.98 -0.11 11.88
N ILE A 28 -4.04 0.94 11.07
CA ILE A 28 -5.26 1.74 10.86
C ILE A 28 -6.41 0.82 10.41
N MET A 29 -6.17 -0.02 9.40
CA MET A 29 -7.20 -0.90 8.84
C MET A 29 -7.68 -1.95 9.84
N ARG A 30 -6.79 -2.54 10.65
CA ARG A 30 -7.17 -3.49 11.71
C ARG A 30 -8.08 -2.87 12.78
N HIS A 31 -7.94 -1.58 13.04
CA HIS A 31 -8.79 -0.87 14.00
C HIS A 31 -10.13 -0.41 13.41
N LYS A 32 -10.37 -0.63 12.11
CA LYS A 32 -11.65 -0.36 11.45
C LYS A 32 -12.42 -1.67 11.30
N SER A 33 -13.31 -1.95 12.26
CA SER A 33 -14.12 -3.17 12.26
C SER A 33 -15.03 -3.35 11.03
N GLN A 34 -15.44 -2.24 10.40
CA GLN A 34 -16.29 -2.22 9.22
C GLN A 34 -15.70 -1.28 8.14
N PRO A 35 -14.60 -1.68 7.48
CA PRO A 35 -13.89 -0.80 6.54
C PRO A 35 -14.77 -0.40 5.35
N TYR A 36 -15.68 -1.29 4.92
CA TYR A 36 -16.64 -1.01 3.84
C TYR A 36 -17.69 0.06 4.17
N GLN A 37 -17.89 0.41 5.44
CA GLN A 37 -18.80 1.48 5.84
C GLN A 37 -18.12 2.84 5.93
N SER A 38 -16.78 2.88 5.85
CA SER A 38 -16.05 4.14 5.85
C SER A 38 -16.06 4.75 4.45
N ASN A 39 -16.70 5.91 4.31
CA ASN A 39 -16.69 6.67 3.06
C ASN A 39 -15.26 6.98 2.60
N LEU A 40 -14.35 7.28 3.53
CA LEU A 40 -12.96 7.59 3.23
C LEU A 40 -12.24 6.39 2.62
N ILE A 41 -12.37 5.22 3.27
CA ILE A 41 -11.75 3.98 2.79
C ILE A 41 -12.36 3.56 1.46
N MET A 42 -13.68 3.61 1.31
CA MET A 42 -14.35 3.21 0.08
C MET A 42 -14.04 4.13 -1.08
N SER A 43 -13.92 5.44 -0.84
CA SER A 43 -13.53 6.41 -1.87
C SER A 43 -12.12 6.12 -2.39
N ALA A 44 -11.17 5.86 -1.48
CA ALA A 44 -9.80 5.49 -1.86
C ALA A 44 -9.72 4.10 -2.52
N LEU A 45 -10.49 3.12 -2.03
CA LEU A 45 -10.53 1.77 -2.61
C LEU A 45 -11.05 1.78 -4.06
N ASN A 46 -12.05 2.62 -4.34
CA ASN A 46 -12.63 2.75 -5.68
C ASN A 46 -11.66 3.35 -6.70
N LYS A 47 -10.56 3.98 -6.25
CA LYS A 47 -9.50 4.53 -7.11
C LYS A 47 -8.46 3.49 -7.53
N ILE A 48 -8.52 2.30 -6.95
CA ILE A 48 -7.75 1.15 -7.45
C ILE A 48 -8.50 0.59 -8.66
N ASP A 49 -8.17 1.05 -9.87
CA ASP A 49 -8.91 0.71 -11.10
C ASP A 49 -8.84 -0.79 -11.45
N ASP A 50 -7.68 -1.40 -11.21
CA ASP A 50 -7.45 -2.82 -11.47
C ASP A 50 -8.14 -3.69 -10.41
N ARG A 51 -9.09 -4.51 -10.86
CA ARG A 51 -9.88 -5.40 -9.99
C ARG A 51 -9.02 -6.42 -9.25
N GLU A 52 -7.96 -6.94 -9.85
CA GLU A 52 -7.08 -7.91 -9.21
C GLU A 52 -6.26 -7.24 -8.11
N GLN A 53 -5.72 -6.04 -8.37
CA GLN A 53 -5.02 -5.23 -7.39
C GLN A 53 -5.93 -4.87 -6.21
N ARG A 54 -7.15 -4.42 -6.48
CA ARG A 54 -8.16 -4.11 -5.46
C ARG A 54 -8.48 -5.34 -4.60
N ASN A 55 -8.74 -6.48 -5.25
CA ASN A 55 -9.00 -7.73 -4.55
C ASN A 55 -7.83 -8.19 -3.65
N ILE A 56 -6.58 -7.99 -4.09
CA ILE A 56 -5.40 -8.30 -3.29
C ILE A 56 -5.27 -7.35 -2.10
N PHE A 57 -5.55 -6.06 -2.31
CA PHE A 57 -5.60 -5.06 -1.23
C PHE A 57 -6.64 -5.44 -0.17
N GLU A 58 -7.87 -5.78 -0.58
CA GLU A 58 -8.93 -6.21 0.34
C GLU A 58 -8.55 -7.48 1.11
N CYS A 59 -7.99 -8.49 0.45
CA CYS A 59 -7.48 -9.68 1.14
C CYS A 59 -6.41 -9.34 2.18
N TYR A 60 -5.46 -8.47 1.83
CA TYR A 60 -4.34 -8.14 2.70
C TYR A 60 -4.72 -7.23 3.88
N TYR A 61 -5.56 -6.22 3.65
CA TYR A 61 -5.89 -5.21 4.67
C TYR A 61 -7.23 -5.45 5.38
N PHE A 62 -8.25 -5.99 4.71
CA PHE A 62 -9.58 -6.17 5.31
C PHE A 62 -9.80 -7.58 5.84
N LYS A 63 -9.17 -8.60 5.25
CA LYS A 63 -9.21 -10.02 5.70
C LYS A 63 -7.93 -10.46 6.43
N PRO A 64 -7.12 -9.50 6.89
CA PRO A 64 -5.68 -9.62 7.20
C PRO A 64 -4.92 -10.86 6.71
N GLU A 65 -5.07 -11.25 5.44
CA GLU A 65 -4.36 -12.41 4.89
C GLU A 65 -2.89 -12.07 4.58
N GLY A 66 -1.96 -12.97 4.92
CA GLY A 66 -0.55 -12.81 4.56
C GLY A 66 -0.29 -13.05 3.05
N ILE A 67 0.79 -12.45 2.52
CA ILE A 67 1.19 -12.58 1.10
C ILE A 67 1.28 -14.04 0.65
N VAL A 68 1.86 -14.91 1.47
CA VAL A 68 2.00 -16.34 1.18
C VAL A 68 0.64 -17.02 1.04
N SER A 69 -0.32 -16.68 1.92
CA SER A 69 -1.68 -17.22 1.89
C SER A 69 -2.41 -16.80 0.62
N ILE A 70 -2.33 -15.51 0.28
CA ILE A 70 -2.94 -14.94 -0.93
C ILE A 70 -2.33 -15.57 -2.19
N ALA A 71 -1.01 -15.72 -2.22
CA ALA A 71 -0.30 -16.34 -3.34
C ALA A 71 -0.78 -17.78 -3.57
N LYS A 72 -0.85 -18.58 -2.50
CA LYS A 72 -1.32 -19.97 -2.55
C LYS A 72 -2.77 -20.09 -2.98
N SER A 73 -3.67 -19.27 -2.41
CA SER A 73 -5.11 -19.35 -2.72
C SER A 73 -5.45 -18.93 -4.15
N ARG A 74 -4.62 -18.06 -4.75
CA ARG A 74 -4.81 -17.54 -6.11
C ARG A 74 -3.95 -18.21 -7.18
N GLY A 75 -3.09 -19.17 -6.82
CA GLY A 75 -2.16 -19.80 -7.76
C GLY A 75 -1.10 -18.84 -8.32
N LEU A 76 -0.76 -17.79 -7.57
CA LEU A 76 0.22 -16.78 -7.94
C LEU A 76 1.54 -17.00 -7.18
N THR A 77 2.61 -16.36 -7.65
CA THR A 77 3.85 -16.27 -6.88
C THR A 77 3.76 -15.13 -5.86
N GLU A 78 4.44 -15.27 -4.71
CA GLU A 78 4.52 -14.20 -3.70
C GLU A 78 5.04 -12.88 -4.28
N ARG A 79 5.95 -12.97 -5.26
CA ARG A 79 6.47 -11.81 -5.98
C ARG A 79 5.38 -11.08 -6.76
N VAL A 80 4.52 -11.81 -7.47
CA VAL A 80 3.41 -11.22 -8.23
C VAL A 80 2.41 -10.57 -7.28
N VAL A 81 2.04 -11.26 -6.20
CA VAL A 81 1.15 -10.70 -5.17
C VAL A 81 1.74 -9.43 -4.56
N SER A 82 3.04 -9.42 -4.25
CA SER A 82 3.71 -8.24 -3.71
C SER A 82 3.70 -7.07 -4.69
N GLN A 83 3.89 -7.32 -5.99
CA GLN A 83 3.84 -6.27 -7.01
C GLN A 83 2.44 -5.69 -7.19
N LEU A 84 1.42 -6.55 -7.21
CA LEU A 84 0.02 -6.13 -7.30
C LEU A 84 -0.39 -5.36 -6.05
N LEU A 85 0.02 -5.82 -4.87
CA LEU A 85 -0.23 -5.11 -3.62
C LEU A 85 0.47 -3.76 -3.58
N ILE A 86 1.72 -3.65 -4.04
CA ILE A 86 2.42 -2.36 -4.10
C ILE A 86 1.60 -1.37 -4.93
N ARG A 87 1.21 -1.74 -6.16
CA ARG A 87 0.41 -0.87 -7.04
C ARG A 87 -0.94 -0.49 -6.41
N ALA A 88 -1.60 -1.46 -5.77
CA ALA A 88 -2.86 -1.23 -5.08
C ALA A 88 -2.70 -0.22 -3.92
N VAL A 89 -1.66 -0.36 -3.11
CA VAL A 89 -1.36 0.56 -2.00
C VAL A 89 -1.02 1.95 -2.53
N GLN A 90 -0.31 2.07 -3.64
CA GLN A 90 0.01 3.37 -4.25
C GLN A 90 -1.27 4.11 -4.64
N ALA A 91 -2.12 3.47 -5.44
CA ALA A 91 -3.38 4.07 -5.88
C ALA A 91 -4.31 4.41 -4.70
N PHE A 92 -4.32 3.55 -3.67
CA PHE A 92 -5.09 3.78 -2.46
C PHE A 92 -4.57 4.97 -1.66
N ILE A 93 -3.26 5.03 -1.38
CA ILE A 93 -2.69 5.98 -0.42
C ILE A 93 -2.63 7.40 -0.96
N GLU A 94 -2.55 7.57 -2.28
CA GLU A 94 -2.66 8.90 -2.89
C GLU A 94 -4.06 9.52 -2.74
N GLN A 95 -5.06 8.72 -2.35
CA GLN A 95 -6.47 9.12 -2.28
C GLN A 95 -7.03 9.02 -0.87
N TYR A 96 -6.46 8.14 -0.05
CA TYR A 96 -6.86 7.98 1.34
C TYR A 96 -6.45 9.21 2.15
N ASP A 97 -7.45 9.87 2.76
CA ASP A 97 -7.24 11.07 3.57
C ASP A 97 -6.48 12.17 2.81
N ASP A 98 -6.84 12.37 1.53
CA ASP A 98 -6.18 13.32 0.61
C ASP A 98 -4.65 13.15 0.51
N GLY A 99 -4.16 11.93 0.74
CA GLY A 99 -2.74 11.62 0.70
C GLY A 99 -1.98 12.00 1.97
N HIS A 100 -2.66 12.38 3.06
CA HIS A 100 -2.03 12.86 4.29
C HIS A 100 -1.03 11.87 4.87
N LEU A 101 -1.37 10.57 4.91
CA LEU A 101 -0.44 9.55 5.38
C LEU A 101 0.80 9.46 4.49
N LEU A 102 0.67 9.62 3.17
CA LEU A 102 1.82 9.63 2.26
C LEU A 102 2.72 10.85 2.52
N LEU A 103 2.13 12.03 2.74
CA LEU A 103 2.86 13.28 3.00
C LEU A 103 3.67 13.21 4.30
N MET A 104 3.11 12.67 5.38
CA MET A 104 3.83 12.49 6.65
C MET A 104 5.16 11.73 6.49
N PHE A 105 5.22 10.76 5.57
CA PHE A 105 6.45 10.00 5.31
C PHE A 105 7.40 10.69 4.32
N LYS A 106 6.92 11.61 3.48
CA LYS A 106 7.75 12.43 2.59
C LYS A 106 8.42 13.57 3.37
N ASP A 107 7.66 14.21 4.25
CA ASP A 107 8.13 15.37 5.02
C ASP A 107 9.11 14.97 6.13
N SER A 108 9.11 13.70 6.56
CA SER A 108 10.06 13.16 7.55
C SER A 108 11.54 13.19 7.10
N GLU A 109 11.84 13.48 5.82
CA GLU A 109 13.23 13.71 5.37
C GLU A 109 13.67 15.16 5.59
N LEU A 110 12.75 16.13 5.67
CA LEU A 110 13.08 17.55 5.81
C LEU A 110 13.51 17.92 7.23
N GLU A 111 13.00 17.23 8.26
CA GLU A 111 13.40 17.50 9.65
C GLU A 111 14.81 16.99 9.99
N ASN A 112 15.41 16.12 9.16
CA ASN A 112 16.75 15.59 9.39
C ASN A 112 17.87 16.39 8.69
N GLU A 113 17.54 17.33 7.79
CA GLU A 113 18.53 18.17 7.08
C GLU A 113 18.76 19.55 7.73
N GLU A 114 17.96 19.98 8.72
CA GLU A 114 18.13 21.29 9.39
C GLU A 114 18.97 21.26 10.69
N THR A 115 19.61 20.13 10.99
CA THR A 115 20.55 20.00 12.13
C THR A 115 21.90 19.43 11.70
N GLU A 116 22.67 20.21 10.93
CA GLU A 116 24.14 20.10 10.85
C GLU A 116 24.80 21.48 10.93
#